data_AF-A0A085WHC1-F1
#
_entry.id   AF-A0A085WHC1-F1
#
_cell.length_a   1.000
_cell.length_b   1.000
_cell.length_c   1.000
_cell.angle_alpha   90.00
_cell.angle_beta   90.00
_cell.angle_gamma   90.00
#
_symmetry.space_group_name_H-M   'P 1'
#
loop_
_entity.id
_entity.type
_entity.pdbx_description
1 polymer ?
#
loop_
_entity_poly.entity_id
_entity_poly.type
_entity_poly.pdbx_seq_one_letter_code
_entity_poly.pdbx_strand_id
1 'polypeptide(L)'
;MLTKKWTKALGMMVVMTVAPAAFASSPIKLNCPAGTVQKGGSDATHDITACVKKSEQGFKPHGPTVYFYPNGAKQAEGQSENGFRTGLWTSFDEKGNKTGTAMFKGSNFHGEVVEFYPSGKVRKVDLYSEGLREGTAKEFSEDGRVVKQVEYRNNREVAAK
;
A
#
# COMPACT_ATOMS: atom_id res chain seq x y z
N MET A 1 14.99 11.29 -80.33
CA MET A 1 15.25 10.44 -79.15
C MET A 1 15.87 11.32 -78.08
N LEU A 2 15.16 11.62 -76.98
CA LEU A 2 15.79 12.01 -75.70
C LEU A 2 14.74 11.93 -74.59
N THR A 3 15.09 11.21 -73.54
CA THR A 3 14.20 10.56 -72.57
C THR A 3 13.81 11.49 -71.42
N LYS A 4 12.51 11.55 -71.13
CA LYS A 4 11.93 12.26 -69.96
C LYS A 4 12.27 11.47 -68.69
N LYS A 5 13.24 11.94 -67.89
CA LYS A 5 13.52 11.40 -66.55
C LYS A 5 12.44 11.86 -65.57
N TRP A 6 11.70 10.91 -65.01
CA TRP A 6 10.78 11.12 -63.89
C TRP A 6 11.47 10.68 -62.59
N THR A 7 11.85 11.65 -61.76
CA THR A 7 12.29 11.39 -60.38
C THR A 7 11.05 11.21 -59.51
N LYS A 8 10.77 9.97 -59.11
CA LYS A 8 9.78 9.67 -58.08
C LYS A 8 10.37 10.06 -56.72
N ALA A 9 9.82 11.09 -56.09
CA ALA A 9 10.14 11.42 -54.70
C ALA A 9 9.46 10.39 -53.78
N LEU A 10 10.27 9.60 -53.09
CA LEU A 10 9.83 8.64 -52.08
C LEU A 10 9.51 9.42 -50.80
N GLY A 11 8.23 9.59 -50.47
CA GLY A 11 7.80 10.20 -49.22
C GLY A 11 8.13 9.27 -48.04
N MET A 12 9.07 9.68 -47.19
CA MET A 12 9.39 9.01 -45.93
C MET A 12 8.22 9.25 -44.96
N MET A 13 7.39 8.23 -44.70
CA MET A 13 6.45 8.26 -43.58
C MET A 13 7.26 8.18 -42.28
N VAL A 14 7.32 9.28 -41.54
CA VAL A 14 7.80 9.30 -40.15
C VAL A 14 6.73 8.62 -39.31
N VAL A 15 6.96 7.36 -38.94
CA VAL A 15 6.16 6.69 -37.90
C VAL A 15 6.54 7.35 -36.58
N MET A 16 5.71 8.29 -36.11
CA MET A 16 5.83 8.82 -34.75
C MET A 16 5.47 7.70 -33.78
N THR A 17 6.47 6.98 -33.29
CA THR A 17 6.29 6.13 -32.12
C THR A 17 5.97 7.06 -30.95
N VAL A 18 4.73 7.02 -30.47
CA VAL A 18 4.37 7.66 -29.22
C VAL A 18 5.14 6.92 -28.15
N ALA A 19 6.24 7.50 -27.64
CA ALA A 19 6.92 6.96 -26.49
C ALA A 19 5.87 6.85 -25.37
N PRO A 20 5.70 5.67 -24.74
CA PRO A 20 4.80 5.57 -23.59
C PRO A 20 5.27 6.61 -22.58
N ALA A 21 4.35 7.48 -22.16
CA ALA A 21 4.61 8.41 -21.08
C ALA A 21 4.99 7.56 -19.86
N ALA A 22 6.28 7.53 -19.54
CA ALA A 22 6.74 6.99 -18.29
C ALA A 22 6.06 7.83 -17.21
N PHE A 23 5.11 7.22 -16.49
CA PHE A 23 4.55 7.81 -15.29
C PHE A 23 5.68 7.87 -14.27
N ALA A 24 6.47 8.95 -14.32
CA ALA A 24 7.40 9.28 -13.26
C ALA A 24 6.52 9.60 -12.04
N SER A 25 6.30 8.60 -11.18
CA SER A 25 5.71 8.83 -9.88
C SER A 25 6.57 9.89 -9.19
N SER A 26 5.98 11.05 -8.90
CA SER A 26 6.70 12.11 -8.20
C SER A 26 7.26 11.52 -6.90
N PRO A 27 8.54 11.76 -6.57
CA PRO A 27 9.13 11.17 -5.38
C PRO A 27 8.37 11.70 -4.16
N ILE A 28 7.77 10.79 -3.39
CA ILE A 28 7.03 11.14 -2.18
C ILE A 28 7.99 11.80 -1.19
N LYS A 29 7.56 12.93 -0.62
CA LYS A 29 8.28 13.63 0.44
C LYS A 29 7.58 13.38 1.77
N LEU A 30 8.29 12.73 2.68
CA LEU A 30 7.84 12.43 4.04
C LEU A 30 8.25 13.54 5.01
N ASN A 31 7.38 13.82 5.97
CA ASN A 31 7.68 14.71 7.08
C ASN A 31 8.40 13.93 8.19
N CYS A 32 9.71 13.78 8.05
CA CYS A 32 10.51 12.99 8.97
C CYS A 32 10.73 13.71 10.32
N PRO A 33 10.49 13.03 11.46
CA PRO A 33 10.71 13.61 12.78
C PRO A 33 12.21 13.86 13.05
N ALA A 34 12.49 14.69 14.06
CA ALA A 34 13.86 15.00 14.46
C ALA A 34 14.69 13.74 14.73
N GLY A 35 15.94 13.73 14.26
CA GLY A 35 16.82 12.56 14.39
C GLY A 35 16.56 11.44 13.38
N THR A 36 15.70 11.67 12.38
CA THR A 36 15.44 10.73 11.29
C THR A 36 15.65 11.39 9.93
N VAL A 37 15.90 10.58 8.90
CA VAL A 37 16.06 11.05 7.52
C VAL A 37 15.25 10.17 6.58
N GLN A 38 14.68 10.75 5.52
CA GLN A 38 13.99 9.95 4.50
C GLN A 38 15.00 9.13 3.71
N LYS A 39 14.73 7.84 3.55
CA LYS A 39 15.44 6.95 2.63
C LYS A 39 14.49 6.05 1.87
N GLY A 40 14.79 5.86 0.59
CA GLY A 40 14.25 4.79 -0.21
C GLY A 40 15.05 3.51 0.00
N GLY A 41 14.41 2.36 -0.23
CA GLY A 41 15.02 1.05 -0.29
C GLY A 41 14.10 0.08 -1.02
N SER A 42 14.60 -1.13 -1.26
CA SER A 42 13.81 -2.25 -1.74
C SER A 42 14.03 -3.42 -0.78
N ASP A 43 12.95 -4.02 -0.31
CA ASP A 43 13.01 -5.34 0.33
C ASP A 43 12.72 -6.43 -0.73
N ALA A 44 12.77 -7.72 -0.34
CA ALA A 44 12.57 -8.83 -1.27
C ALA A 44 11.18 -8.85 -1.95
N THR A 45 10.25 -7.99 -1.53
CA THR A 45 8.85 -8.02 -1.92
C THR A 45 8.30 -6.67 -2.37
N HIS A 46 8.83 -5.55 -1.88
CA HIS A 46 8.28 -4.21 -2.08
C HIS A 46 9.38 -3.16 -2.08
N ASP A 47 9.12 -2.07 -2.80
CA ASP A 47 9.87 -0.83 -2.61
C ASP A 47 9.34 -0.11 -1.37
N ILE A 48 10.23 0.54 -0.63
CA ILE A 48 9.91 1.25 0.60
C ILE A 48 10.50 2.66 0.55
N THR A 49 9.73 3.63 1.03
CA THR A 49 10.23 4.96 1.42
C THR A 49 9.86 5.20 2.87
N ALA A 50 10.85 5.42 3.72
CA ALA A 50 10.64 5.57 5.16
C ALA A 50 11.53 6.67 5.74
N CYS A 51 11.05 7.29 6.81
CA CYS A 51 11.93 7.98 7.74
C CYS A 51 12.70 6.93 8.54
N VAL A 52 14.03 7.05 8.56
CA VAL A 52 14.90 6.07 9.21
C VAL A 52 15.81 6.72 10.24
N LYS A 53 16.10 5.97 11.30
CA LYS A 53 17.07 6.31 12.35
C LYS A 53 18.29 5.39 12.22
N LYS A 54 19.49 5.92 12.49
CA LYS A 54 20.71 5.10 12.58
C LYS A 54 20.65 4.19 13.80
N SER A 55 21.02 2.94 13.63
CA SER A 55 21.17 1.92 14.66
C SER A 55 22.48 1.14 14.44
N GLU A 56 22.85 0.28 15.39
CA GLU A 56 24.03 -0.58 15.27
C GLU A 56 23.98 -1.52 14.04
N GLN A 57 22.77 -1.92 13.65
CA GLN A 57 22.51 -2.83 12.52
C GLN A 57 22.22 -2.07 11.21
N GLY A 58 22.59 -0.79 11.14
CA GLY A 58 22.29 0.09 10.00
C GLY A 58 21.06 0.97 10.24
N PHE A 59 20.30 1.26 9.20
CA PHE A 59 19.13 2.16 9.29
C PHE A 59 17.86 1.37 9.58
N LYS A 60 17.08 1.82 10.56
CA LYS A 60 15.77 1.24 10.89
C LYS A 60 14.65 2.25 10.67
N PRO A 61 13.51 1.85 10.08
CA PRO A 61 12.31 2.68 10.00
C PRO A 61 11.89 3.25 11.36
N HIS A 62 11.70 4.56 11.45
CA HIS A 62 11.27 5.29 12.63
C HIS A 62 10.57 6.58 12.18
N GLY A 63 9.26 6.66 12.33
CA GLY A 63 8.39 7.69 11.78
C GLY A 63 7.57 7.21 10.57
N PRO A 64 7.14 8.15 9.69
CA PRO A 64 6.35 7.81 8.51
C PRO A 64 7.03 6.81 7.59
N THR A 65 6.27 5.83 7.12
CA THR A 65 6.72 4.76 6.22
C THR A 65 5.66 4.48 5.17
N VAL A 66 6.10 4.29 3.92
CA VAL A 66 5.26 3.97 2.77
C VAL A 66 5.87 2.80 2.01
N TYR A 67 5.06 1.80 1.72
CA TYR A 67 5.39 0.67 0.82
C TYR A 67 4.74 0.87 -0.53
N PHE A 68 5.40 0.36 -1.57
CA PHE A 68 4.98 0.45 -2.95
C PHE A 68 4.91 -0.92 -3.60
N TYR A 69 3.94 -1.06 -4.49
CA TYR A 69 3.89 -2.14 -5.45
C TYR A 69 5.02 -1.98 -6.50
N PRO A 70 5.39 -3.05 -7.23
CA PRO A 70 6.40 -2.97 -8.29
C PRO A 70 6.08 -1.95 -9.39
N ASN A 71 4.82 -1.60 -9.57
CA ASN A 71 4.38 -0.57 -10.52
C ASN A 71 4.53 0.88 -9.97
N GLY A 72 5.06 1.04 -8.75
CA GLY A 72 5.23 2.33 -8.07
C GLY A 72 3.97 2.87 -7.39
N ALA A 73 2.83 2.17 -7.46
CA ALA A 73 1.62 2.55 -6.74
C ALA A 73 1.81 2.34 -5.23
N LYS A 74 1.24 3.24 -4.43
CA LYS A 74 1.27 3.11 -2.97
C LYS A 74 0.50 1.86 -2.56
N GLN A 75 1.16 0.97 -1.84
CA GLN A 75 0.57 -0.27 -1.31
C GLN A 75 0.08 -0.08 0.12
N ALA A 76 0.89 0.54 0.97
CA ALA A 76 0.54 0.76 2.36
C ALA A 76 1.29 1.94 2.94
N GLU A 77 0.69 2.60 3.92
CA GLU A 77 1.36 3.66 4.68
C GLU A 77 0.97 3.62 6.15
N GLY A 78 1.87 4.12 6.99
CA GLY A 78 1.66 4.20 8.42
C GLY A 78 2.90 4.72 9.15
N GLN A 79 2.96 4.42 10.44
CA GLN A 79 4.10 4.76 11.28
C GLN A 79 4.92 3.53 11.64
N SER A 80 6.22 3.71 11.70
CA SER A 80 7.15 2.72 12.21
C SER A 80 7.88 3.24 13.44
N GLU A 81 8.23 2.36 14.37
CA GLU A 81 9.08 2.67 15.50
C GLU A 81 10.14 1.59 15.63
N ASN A 82 11.41 1.99 15.50
CA ASN A 82 12.58 1.11 15.63
C ASN A 82 12.53 -0.14 14.73
N GLY A 83 11.94 0.00 13.54
CA GLY A 83 11.77 -1.06 12.55
C GLY A 83 10.44 -1.80 12.61
N PHE A 84 9.59 -1.54 13.63
CA PHE A 84 8.31 -2.22 13.80
C PHE A 84 7.15 -1.32 13.39
N ARG A 85 6.07 -1.89 12.87
CA ARG A 85 4.84 -1.14 12.58
C ARG A 85 4.17 -0.72 13.90
N THR A 86 3.68 0.51 13.93
CA THR A 86 2.96 1.07 15.08
C THR A 86 1.82 1.98 14.63
N GLY A 87 0.76 2.06 15.44
CA GLY A 87 -0.41 2.89 15.17
C GLY A 87 -1.22 2.40 13.97
N LEU A 88 -1.96 3.33 13.35
CA LEU A 88 -2.82 3.06 12.21
C LEU A 88 -1.98 2.89 10.94
N TRP A 89 -2.20 1.76 10.28
CA TRP A 89 -1.72 1.49 8.93
C TRP A 89 -2.90 1.44 7.97
N THR A 90 -2.73 2.01 6.79
CA THR A 90 -3.72 1.96 5.70
C THR A 90 -3.12 1.21 4.52
N SER A 91 -3.90 0.30 3.93
CA SER A 91 -3.54 -0.43 2.72
C SER A 91 -4.38 0.02 1.53
N PHE A 92 -3.79 -0.08 0.35
CA PHE A 92 -4.38 0.31 -0.93
C PHE A 92 -4.16 -0.80 -1.95
N ASP A 93 -5.00 -0.87 -2.99
CA ASP A 93 -4.74 -1.67 -4.17
C ASP A 93 -3.82 -0.94 -5.17
N GLU A 94 -3.42 -1.62 -6.26
CA GLU A 94 -2.57 -1.04 -7.30
C GLU A 94 -3.21 0.15 -8.04
N LYS A 95 -4.53 0.33 -7.92
CA LYS A 95 -5.27 1.48 -8.48
C LYS A 95 -5.37 2.64 -7.49
N GLY A 96 -4.89 2.48 -6.27
CA GLY A 96 -4.93 3.46 -5.19
C GLY A 96 -6.22 3.45 -4.37
N ASN A 97 -7.12 2.48 -4.55
CA ASN A 97 -8.31 2.36 -3.72
C ASN A 97 -7.93 1.82 -2.35
N LYS A 98 -8.48 2.41 -1.29
CA LYS A 98 -8.27 1.94 0.07
C LYS A 98 -8.90 0.55 0.26
N THR A 99 -8.09 -0.44 0.64
CA THR A 99 -8.52 -1.84 0.82
C THR A 99 -8.67 -2.22 2.29
N GLY A 100 -7.95 -1.53 3.18
CA GLY A 100 -8.02 -1.85 4.60
C GLY A 100 -7.34 -0.84 5.51
N THR A 101 -7.60 -0.98 6.80
CA THR A 101 -6.84 -0.37 7.88
C THR A 101 -6.56 -1.37 8.96
N ALA A 102 -5.40 -1.26 9.60
CA ALA A 102 -5.03 -2.11 10.72
C ALA A 102 -4.28 -1.30 11.76
N MET A 103 -4.64 -1.50 13.03
CA MET A 103 -3.90 -0.96 14.15
C MET A 103 -2.78 -1.92 14.56
N PHE A 104 -1.57 -1.39 14.74
CA PHE A 104 -0.38 -2.15 15.10
C PHE A 104 0.24 -1.67 16.42
N LYS A 105 0.82 -2.60 17.16
CA LYS A 105 1.67 -2.35 18.32
C LYS A 105 2.83 -3.34 18.29
N GLY A 106 4.06 -2.86 18.07
CA GLY A 106 5.24 -3.71 17.97
C GLY A 106 5.15 -4.75 16.84
N SER A 107 4.63 -4.36 15.68
CA SER A 107 4.32 -5.23 14.52
C SER A 107 3.22 -6.28 14.71
N ASN A 108 2.62 -6.41 15.89
CA ASN A 108 1.42 -7.23 16.09
C ASN A 108 0.16 -6.41 15.83
N PHE A 109 -0.89 -7.05 15.31
CA PHE A 109 -2.22 -6.44 15.27
C PHE A 109 -2.70 -6.16 16.69
N HIS A 110 -3.23 -4.97 16.92
CA HIS A 110 -3.75 -4.55 18.21
C HIS A 110 -4.86 -3.52 18.00
N GLY A 111 -6.09 -3.82 18.43
CA GLY A 111 -7.27 -3.01 18.16
C GLY A 111 -8.00 -3.47 16.90
N GLU A 112 -8.57 -2.51 16.17
CA GLU A 112 -9.42 -2.78 15.03
C GLU A 112 -8.62 -3.05 13.74
N VAL A 113 -9.05 -4.07 13.00
CA VAL A 113 -8.65 -4.33 11.62
C VAL A 113 -9.90 -4.29 10.75
N VAL A 114 -9.89 -3.39 9.75
CA VAL A 114 -11.03 -3.13 8.87
C VAL A 114 -10.65 -3.46 7.45
N GLU A 115 -11.51 -4.19 6.76
CA GLU A 115 -11.43 -4.40 5.31
C GLU A 115 -12.56 -3.63 4.63
N PHE A 116 -12.28 -3.07 3.45
CA PHE A 116 -13.24 -2.30 2.67
C PHE A 116 -13.60 -3.02 1.37
N TYR A 117 -14.84 -2.83 0.93
CA TYR A 117 -15.24 -3.09 -0.45
C TYR A 117 -14.58 -2.09 -1.41
N PRO A 118 -14.54 -2.40 -2.73
CA PRO A 118 -14.08 -1.43 -3.73
C PRO A 118 -14.86 -0.10 -3.71
N SER A 119 -16.12 -0.11 -3.25
CA SER A 119 -16.92 1.10 -3.01
C SER A 119 -16.47 1.96 -1.82
N GLY A 120 -15.49 1.50 -1.04
CA GLY A 120 -15.00 2.14 0.18
C GLY A 120 -15.85 1.87 1.43
N LYS A 121 -16.93 1.10 1.30
CA LYS A 121 -17.76 0.69 2.44
C LYS A 121 -17.09 -0.43 3.23
N VAL A 122 -17.37 -0.49 4.53
CA VAL A 122 -16.85 -1.55 5.40
C VAL A 122 -17.37 -2.91 4.94
N ARG A 123 -16.45 -3.84 4.71
CA ARG A 123 -16.72 -5.24 4.41
C ARG A 123 -16.60 -6.10 5.66
N LYS A 124 -15.55 -5.86 6.45
CA LYS A 124 -15.25 -6.65 7.64
C LYS A 124 -14.57 -5.81 8.70
N VAL A 125 -14.90 -6.11 9.96
CA VAL A 125 -14.21 -5.58 11.14
C VAL A 125 -13.83 -6.76 12.02
N ASP A 126 -12.54 -6.90 12.30
CA ASP A 126 -11.99 -7.82 13.29
C ASP A 126 -11.36 -7.03 14.44
N LEU A 127 -11.37 -7.61 15.65
CA LEU A 127 -10.71 -7.05 16.82
C LEU A 127 -9.55 -7.95 17.24
N TYR A 128 -8.42 -7.32 17.53
CA TYR A 128 -7.18 -8.00 17.93
C TYR A 128 -6.65 -7.46 19.26
N SER A 129 -6.03 -8.32 20.04
CA SER A 129 -5.25 -7.98 21.22
C SER A 129 -3.95 -8.78 21.20
N GLU A 130 -2.82 -8.07 21.21
CA GLU A 130 -1.47 -8.66 21.21
C GLU A 130 -1.28 -9.73 20.10
N GLY A 131 -1.81 -9.45 18.90
CA GLY A 131 -1.72 -10.32 17.73
C GLY A 131 -2.78 -11.42 17.64
N LEU A 132 -3.64 -11.59 18.65
CA LEU A 132 -4.70 -12.59 18.68
C LEU A 132 -6.07 -11.93 18.44
N ARG A 133 -6.95 -12.56 17.65
CA ARG A 133 -8.35 -12.15 17.56
C ARG A 133 -9.02 -12.31 18.92
N GLU A 134 -9.62 -11.21 19.38
CA GLU A 134 -10.25 -11.09 20.69
C GLU A 134 -11.47 -10.16 20.56
N GLY A 135 -12.66 -10.68 20.88
CA GLY A 135 -13.93 -9.95 20.76
C GLY A 135 -14.71 -10.28 19.49
N THR A 136 -15.69 -9.43 19.19
CA THR A 136 -16.65 -9.66 18.10
C THR A 136 -16.10 -9.21 16.75
N ALA A 137 -15.93 -10.15 15.83
CA ALA A 137 -15.77 -9.87 14.41
C ALA A 137 -17.14 -9.73 13.72
N LYS A 138 -17.24 -8.82 12.75
CA LYS A 138 -18.45 -8.59 11.95
C LYS A 138 -18.10 -8.53 10.48
N GLU A 139 -18.88 -9.22 9.65
CA GLU A 139 -18.89 -9.06 8.20
C GLU A 139 -20.19 -8.37 7.78
N PHE A 140 -20.06 -7.47 6.82
CA PHE A 140 -21.16 -6.63 6.35
C PHE A 140 -21.37 -6.87 4.86
N SER A 141 -22.62 -6.83 4.41
CA SER A 141 -22.94 -6.68 3.00
C SER A 141 -22.64 -5.26 2.53
N GLU A 142 -22.58 -5.06 1.22
CA GLU A 142 -22.26 -3.75 0.63
C GLU A 142 -23.35 -2.67 0.86
N ASP A 143 -24.55 -3.05 1.29
CA ASP A 143 -25.59 -2.12 1.77
C ASP A 143 -25.50 -1.81 3.28
N GLY A 144 -24.51 -2.38 3.98
CA GLY A 144 -24.17 -2.08 5.37
C GLY A 144 -24.86 -2.98 6.40
N ARG A 145 -25.59 -4.02 5.99
CA ARG A 145 -26.19 -4.98 6.94
C ARG A 145 -25.14 -5.96 7.44
N VAL A 146 -25.20 -6.33 8.72
CA VAL A 146 -24.38 -7.42 9.26
C VAL A 146 -24.88 -8.73 8.66
N VAL A 147 -24.02 -9.45 7.96
CA VAL A 147 -24.32 -10.76 7.36
C VAL A 147 -23.72 -11.92 8.15
N LYS A 148 -22.73 -11.64 9.00
CA LYS A 148 -22.11 -12.63 9.88
C LYS A 148 -21.50 -11.93 11.09
N GLN A 149 -21.63 -12.54 12.25
CA GLN A 149 -20.99 -12.10 13.48
C GLN A 149 -20.35 -13.30 14.19
N VAL A 150 -19.08 -13.18 14.56
CA VAL A 150 -18.34 -14.26 15.25
C VAL A 150 -17.62 -13.68 16.46
N GLU A 151 -17.78 -14.31 17.61
CA GLU A 151 -17.04 -13.97 18.82
C GLU A 151 -15.76 -14.80 18.88
N TYR A 152 -14.63 -14.14 19.07
CA TYR A 152 -13.32 -14.77 19.23
C TYR A 152 -12.77 -14.57 20.65
N ARG A 153 -12.10 -15.61 21.16
CA ARG A 153 -11.21 -15.52 22.33
C ARG A 153 -9.90 -16.23 22.02
N ASN A 154 -8.78 -15.52 22.10
CA ASN A 154 -7.45 -16.05 21.78
C ASN A 154 -7.42 -16.81 20.44
N ASN A 155 -7.88 -16.16 19.35
CA ASN A 155 -8.03 -16.75 18.01
C ASN A 155 -9.07 -17.86 17.84
N ARG A 156 -9.77 -18.28 18.90
CA ARG A 156 -10.78 -19.35 18.80
C ARG A 156 -12.18 -18.77 18.71
N GLU A 157 -12.96 -19.26 17.76
CA GLU A 157 -14.40 -18.97 17.69
C GLU A 157 -15.09 -19.56 18.92
N VAL A 158 -15.83 -18.74 19.65
CA VAL A 158 -16.61 -19.16 20.83
C VAL A 158 -18.12 -19.01 20.62
N ALA A 159 -18.53 -18.20 19.65
CA ALA A 159 -19.92 -18.09 19.21
C ALA A 159 -19.99 -17.54 17.78
N ALA A 160 -21.03 -17.91 17.04
CA ALA A 160 -21.33 -17.34 15.72
C ALA A 160 -22.83 -17.07 15.58
N LYS A 161 -23.18 -16.01 14.86
CA LYS A 161 -24.54 -15.61 14.50
C LYS A 161 -24.61 -15.23 13.03
#